data_AF-A0A382UIS6-F1
#
_entry.id   AF-A0A382UIS6-F1
#
_cell.length_a   1.000
_cell.length_b   1.000
_cell.length_c   1.000
_cell.angle_alpha   90.00
_cell.angle_beta   90.00
_cell.angle_gamma   90.00
#
_symmetry.space_group_name_H-M   'P 1'
#
loop_
_entity.id
_entity.type
_entity.pdbx_description
1 polymer ?
#
loop_
_entity_poly.entity_id
_entity_poly.type
_entity_poly.pdbx_seq_one_letter_code
_entity_poly.pdbx_strand_id
1 'polypeptide(L)'
;MLREENELLTKTGPGSPMGNLIREYWIPALRSDELTVDADPIRLRLLGENLVAFRATNGQVGILDHRCPHRCASLFFGRNEDDGLRCVYHGWKFDVNGQCVDMPSEAPDSDFKNKVSARAYPCRERNGLVWTYMGPRATPPHLPSLEASMLSEEERVVQPVMRECNWLQAMEGDID
;
A
#
# COMPACT_ATOMS: atom_id res chain seq x y z
N MET A 1 -9.92 -5.40 30.89
CA MET A 1 -9.99 -6.12 29.61
C MET A 1 -9.33 -7.47 29.78
N LEU A 2 -10.05 -8.54 29.46
CA LEU A 2 -9.52 -9.90 29.43
C LEU A 2 -8.50 -10.04 28.30
N ARG A 3 -7.60 -11.02 28.39
CA ARG A 3 -6.56 -11.24 27.37
C ARG A 3 -7.16 -11.44 25.97
N GLU A 4 -8.23 -12.22 25.87
CA GLU A 4 -8.90 -12.53 24.61
C GLU A 4 -9.52 -11.28 23.97
N GLU A 5 -10.15 -10.42 24.76
CA GLU A 5 -10.70 -9.14 24.30
C GLU A 5 -9.57 -8.22 23.78
N ASN A 6 -8.45 -8.18 24.49
CA ASN A 6 -7.28 -7.42 24.05
C ASN A 6 -6.73 -7.96 22.73
N GLU A 7 -6.56 -9.27 22.59
CA GLU A 7 -6.09 -9.86 21.33
C GLU A 7 -7.06 -9.62 20.18
N LEU A 8 -8.37 -9.70 20.44
CA LEU A 8 -9.44 -9.42 19.47
C LEU A 8 -9.36 -8.00 18.91
N LEU A 9 -9.13 -6.99 19.77
CA LEU A 9 -9.14 -5.58 19.40
C LEU A 9 -7.78 -5.06 18.90
N THR A 10 -6.67 -5.57 19.44
CA THR A 10 -5.34 -4.95 19.23
C THR A 10 -4.52 -5.60 18.13
N LYS A 11 -4.82 -6.85 17.75
CA LYS A 11 -4.13 -7.53 16.64
C LYS A 11 -4.77 -7.13 15.31
N THR A 12 -3.97 -6.51 14.44
CA THR A 12 -4.43 -5.98 13.14
C THR A 12 -3.75 -6.65 11.94
N GLY A 13 -2.92 -7.68 12.19
CA GLY A 13 -2.25 -8.44 11.13
C GLY A 13 -3.20 -9.22 10.22
N PRO A 14 -2.72 -9.77 9.10
CA PRO A 14 -3.52 -10.63 8.23
C PRO A 14 -4.18 -11.78 9.01
N GLY A 15 -5.47 -12.03 8.76
CA GLY A 15 -6.23 -13.11 9.39
C GLY A 15 -6.74 -12.82 10.81
N SER A 16 -6.34 -11.72 11.44
CA SER A 16 -6.93 -11.29 12.72
C SER A 16 -8.32 -10.67 12.52
N PRO A 17 -9.25 -10.81 13.48
CA PRO A 17 -10.59 -10.24 13.35
C PRO A 17 -10.57 -8.71 13.16
N MET A 18 -9.83 -7.97 13.99
CA MET A 18 -9.72 -6.52 13.82
C MET A 18 -8.95 -6.14 12.55
N GLY A 19 -7.91 -6.91 12.17
CA GLY A 19 -7.23 -6.70 10.89
C GLY A 19 -8.17 -6.82 9.70
N ASN A 20 -9.04 -7.84 9.69
CA ASN A 20 -10.05 -8.02 8.65
C ASN A 20 -11.07 -6.86 8.64
N LEU A 21 -11.49 -6.40 9.82
CA LEU A 21 -12.39 -5.25 9.93
C LEU A 21 -11.78 -3.96 9.37
N ILE A 22 -10.56 -3.58 9.79
CA ILE A 22 -9.93 -2.33 9.35
C ILE A 22 -9.68 -2.34 7.84
N ARG A 23 -9.36 -3.50 7.26
CA ARG A 23 -9.14 -3.66 5.80
C ARG A 23 -10.37 -3.36 4.96
N GLU A 24 -11.57 -3.48 5.51
CA GLU A 24 -12.81 -3.09 4.83
C GLU A 24 -12.92 -1.58 4.58
N TYR A 25 -12.00 -0.77 5.10
CA TYR A 25 -11.96 0.68 4.95
C TYR A 25 -10.71 1.15 4.21
N TRP A 26 -10.76 2.38 3.71
CA TRP A 26 -9.60 3.08 3.16
C TRP A 26 -8.66 3.52 4.27
N ILE A 27 -7.37 3.25 4.10
CA ILE A 27 -6.33 3.54 5.08
C ILE A 27 -5.42 4.63 4.50
N PRO A 28 -5.19 5.75 5.20
CA PRO A 28 -4.17 6.71 4.79
C PRO A 28 -2.79 6.05 4.93
N ALA A 29 -2.06 5.93 3.83
CA ALA A 29 -0.84 5.13 3.75
C ALA A 29 0.43 5.97 3.90
N LEU A 30 0.48 7.13 3.25
CA LEU A 30 1.62 8.05 3.20
C LEU A 30 1.18 9.39 2.63
N ARG A 31 2.02 10.44 2.74
CA ARG A 31 1.78 11.67 1.99
C ARG A 31 2.05 11.44 0.50
N SER A 32 1.26 12.12 -0.33
CA SER A 32 1.38 12.08 -1.79
C SER A 32 2.74 12.59 -2.28
N ASP A 33 3.28 13.61 -1.62
CA ASP A 33 4.54 14.26 -1.95
C ASP A 33 5.80 13.49 -1.46
N GLU A 34 5.62 12.40 -0.70
CA GLU A 34 6.71 11.46 -0.42
C GLU A 34 7.07 10.62 -1.64
N LEU A 35 6.21 10.59 -2.68
CA LEU A 35 6.44 9.86 -3.92
C LEU A 35 6.70 10.82 -5.08
N THR A 36 7.91 10.73 -5.63
CA THR A 36 8.29 11.40 -6.88
C THR A 36 8.20 10.41 -8.04
N VAL A 37 7.76 10.89 -9.22
CA VAL A 37 7.68 10.09 -10.46
C VAL A 37 9.05 9.48 -10.77
N ASP A 38 9.06 8.18 -11.09
CA ASP A 38 10.24 7.38 -11.46
C ASP A 38 11.38 7.37 -10.41
N ALA A 39 11.13 7.88 -9.20
CA ALA A 39 12.07 7.79 -8.09
C ALA A 39 12.06 6.40 -7.45
N ASP A 40 13.07 6.14 -6.62
CA ASP A 40 13.19 4.91 -5.85
C ASP A 40 11.92 4.64 -5.03
N PRO A 41 11.46 3.37 -4.95
CA PRO A 41 10.30 3.03 -4.14
C PRO A 41 10.61 3.23 -2.65
N ILE A 42 9.59 3.58 -1.87
CA ILE A 42 9.73 3.70 -0.41
C ILE A 42 9.10 2.50 0.30
N ARG A 43 9.55 2.24 1.53
CA ARG A 43 8.95 1.20 2.38
C ARG A 43 7.85 1.78 3.24
N LEU A 44 6.79 1.01 3.42
CA LEU A 44 5.76 1.27 4.41
C LEU A 44 5.27 -0.04 5.02
N ARG A 45 4.71 0.04 6.22
CA ARG A 45 4.13 -1.11 6.91
C ARG A 45 2.73 -0.77 7.38
N LEU A 46 1.74 -1.48 6.85
CA LEU A 46 0.33 -1.28 7.18
C LEU A 46 -0.26 -2.60 7.64
N LEU A 47 -0.98 -2.59 8.78
CA LEU A 47 -1.72 -3.74 9.29
C LEU A 47 -0.90 -5.05 9.29
N GLY A 48 0.35 -4.95 9.74
CA GLY A 48 1.29 -6.07 9.85
C GLY A 48 1.99 -6.49 8.55
N GLU A 49 1.66 -5.90 7.40
CA GLU A 49 2.22 -6.24 6.08
C GLU A 49 3.32 -5.27 5.66
N ASN A 50 4.45 -5.80 5.15
CA ASN A 50 5.54 -5.00 4.60
C ASN A 50 5.28 -4.73 3.12
N LEU A 51 5.25 -3.46 2.75
CA LEU A 51 4.85 -2.99 1.43
C LEU A 51 5.94 -2.10 0.83
N VAL A 52 5.82 -1.86 -0.48
CA VAL A 52 6.54 -0.81 -1.19
C VAL A 52 5.56 0.10 -1.90
N ALA A 53 5.83 1.41 -1.90
CA ALA A 53 5.07 2.41 -2.62
C ALA A 53 5.95 3.11 -3.65
N PHE A 54 5.41 3.41 -4.82
CA PHE A 54 6.10 4.14 -5.89
C PHE A 54 5.10 4.94 -6.73
N ARG A 55 5.59 5.99 -7.40
CA ARG A 55 4.82 6.76 -8.39
C ARG A 55 5.36 6.48 -9.78
N ALA A 56 4.54 5.81 -10.59
CA ALA A 56 4.86 5.43 -11.95
C ALA A 56 5.06 6.65 -12.86
N THR A 57 5.64 6.44 -14.03
CA THR A 57 5.91 7.45 -15.06
C THR A 57 4.65 8.27 -15.43
N ASN A 58 3.50 7.60 -15.52
CA ASN A 58 2.19 8.20 -15.79
C ASN A 58 1.55 8.93 -14.59
N GLY A 59 2.26 9.03 -13.46
CA GLY A 59 1.82 9.70 -12.23
C GLY A 59 0.96 8.85 -11.30
N GLN A 60 0.54 7.64 -11.70
CA GLN A 60 -0.24 6.74 -10.84
C GLN A 60 0.61 6.19 -9.70
N VAL A 61 -0.02 5.96 -8.55
CA VAL A 61 0.62 5.38 -7.38
C VAL A 61 0.37 3.88 -7.31
N GLY A 62 1.44 3.11 -7.14
CA GLY A 62 1.37 1.67 -6.85
C GLY A 62 1.79 1.39 -5.41
N ILE A 63 1.02 0.55 -4.71
CA ILE A 63 1.41 -0.06 -3.43
C ILE A 63 1.38 -1.58 -3.58
N LEU A 64 2.54 -2.21 -3.47
CA LEU A 64 2.74 -3.65 -3.67
C LEU A 64 3.24 -4.33 -2.39
N ASP A 65 3.03 -5.65 -2.25
CA ASP A 65 3.83 -6.45 -1.31
C ASP A 65 5.31 -6.28 -1.66
N HIS A 66 6.15 -6.07 -0.64
CA HIS A 66 7.58 -5.89 -0.86
C HIS A 66 8.26 -7.11 -1.49
N ARG A 67 7.66 -8.31 -1.47
CA ARG A 67 8.23 -9.53 -2.06
C ARG A 67 7.83 -9.66 -3.51
N CYS A 68 8.83 -9.75 -4.38
CA CYS A 68 8.63 -10.15 -5.75
C CYS A 68 8.01 -11.56 -5.79
N PRO A 69 6.89 -11.78 -6.51
CA PRO A 69 6.20 -13.06 -6.56
C PRO A 69 7.00 -14.17 -7.27
N HIS A 70 8.11 -13.83 -7.93
CA HIS A 70 8.99 -14.81 -8.56
C HIS A 70 9.82 -15.59 -7.51
N ARG A 71 10.69 -14.90 -6.75
CA ARG A 71 11.62 -15.53 -5.77
C ARG A 71 11.78 -14.73 -4.48
N CYS A 72 10.76 -13.95 -4.10
CA CYS A 72 10.69 -13.19 -2.85
C CYS A 72 11.79 -12.13 -2.65
N ALA A 73 12.54 -11.75 -3.69
CA ALA A 73 13.44 -10.60 -3.63
C ALA A 73 12.66 -9.34 -3.25
N SER A 74 13.28 -8.47 -2.45
CA SER A 74 12.62 -7.25 -2.02
C SER A 74 12.53 -6.24 -3.18
N LEU A 75 11.31 -5.90 -3.58
CA LEU A 75 11.00 -4.88 -4.59
C LEU A 75 11.40 -3.47 -4.14
N PHE A 76 11.74 -3.27 -2.87
CA PHE A 76 12.30 -2.00 -2.41
C PHE A 76 13.62 -1.66 -3.10
N PHE A 77 14.40 -2.66 -3.49
CA PHE A 77 15.61 -2.43 -4.27
C PHE A 77 15.34 -2.35 -5.78
N GLY A 78 14.07 -2.37 -6.19
CA GLY A 78 13.67 -2.30 -7.59
C GLY A 78 13.88 -0.91 -8.20
N ARG A 79 13.88 -0.84 -9.53
CA ARG A 79 13.86 0.42 -10.28
C ARG A 79 12.44 0.72 -10.74
N ASN A 80 11.97 1.92 -10.44
CA ASN A 80 10.72 2.44 -10.95
C ASN A 80 10.98 3.04 -12.34
N GLU A 81 10.44 2.42 -13.39
CA GLU A 81 10.72 2.79 -14.77
C GLU A 81 9.58 2.35 -15.70
N ASP A 82 9.26 3.20 -16.69
CA ASP A 82 8.33 2.88 -17.78
C ASP A 82 7.02 2.24 -17.27
N ASP A 83 6.32 2.97 -16.39
CA ASP A 83 5.06 2.57 -15.77
C ASP A 83 5.08 1.27 -14.94
N GLY A 84 6.24 0.88 -14.39
CA GLY A 84 6.30 -0.26 -13.48
C GLY A 84 7.55 -0.35 -12.62
N LEU A 85 7.47 -1.19 -11.60
CA LEU A 85 8.57 -1.46 -10.68
C LEU A 85 9.30 -2.73 -11.11
N ARG A 86 10.53 -2.57 -11.59
CA ARG A 86 11.41 -3.66 -12.03
C ARG A 86 12.18 -4.25 -10.86
N CYS A 87 11.98 -5.54 -10.61
CA CYS A 87 12.75 -6.28 -9.63
C CYS A 87 14.21 -6.43 -10.08
N VAL A 88 15.17 -6.04 -9.22
CA VAL A 88 16.61 -6.15 -9.50
C VAL A 88 17.15 -7.58 -9.58
N TYR A 89 16.37 -8.59 -9.19
CA TYR A 89 16.88 -9.95 -9.19
C TYR A 89 16.91 -10.56 -10.61
N HIS A 90 15.75 -10.68 -11.26
CA HIS A 90 15.63 -11.26 -12.60
C HIS A 90 14.98 -10.30 -13.61
N GLY A 91 14.82 -9.02 -13.23
CA GLY A 91 14.29 -8.00 -14.11
C GLY A 91 12.78 -8.06 -14.35
N TRP A 92 12.01 -8.91 -13.67
CA TRP A 92 10.56 -8.93 -13.82
C TRP A 92 9.95 -7.60 -13.36
N LYS A 93 9.09 -7.01 -14.20
CA LYS A 93 8.48 -5.69 -13.97
C LYS A 93 6.99 -5.82 -13.70
N PHE A 94 6.52 -5.11 -12.68
CA PHE A 94 5.11 -5.11 -12.27
C PHE A 94 4.54 -3.70 -12.35
N ASP A 95 3.36 -3.54 -12.93
CA ASP A 95 2.66 -2.24 -12.94
C ASP A 95 2.07 -1.89 -11.57
N VAL A 96 1.40 -0.73 -11.48
CA VAL A 96 0.74 -0.26 -10.24
C VAL A 96 -0.37 -1.20 -9.73
N ASN A 97 -0.92 -2.06 -10.59
CA ASN A 97 -1.92 -3.07 -10.26
C ASN A 97 -1.29 -4.44 -9.95
N GLY A 98 0.04 -4.54 -9.97
CA GLY A 98 0.78 -5.77 -9.72
C GLY A 98 0.80 -6.74 -10.90
N GLN A 99 0.30 -6.35 -12.08
CA GLN A 99 0.39 -7.17 -13.28
C GLN A 99 1.85 -7.26 -13.73
N CYS A 100 2.33 -8.47 -14.02
CA CYS A 100 3.64 -8.65 -14.65
C CYS A 100 3.55 -8.15 -16.10
N VAL A 101 4.31 -7.10 -16.43
CA VAL A 101 4.28 -6.45 -17.75
C VAL A 101 5.53 -6.74 -18.57
N ASP A 102 6.61 -7.18 -17.94
CA ASP A 102 7.87 -7.50 -18.62
C ASP A 102 8.68 -8.55 -17.84
N MET A 103 9.37 -9.44 -18.56
CA MET A 103 10.15 -10.56 -18.03
C MET A 103 11.41 -10.79 -18.89
N PRO A 104 12.42 -9.90 -18.83
CA PRO A 104 13.57 -9.95 -19.73
C PRO A 104 14.44 -11.22 -19.58
N SER A 105 14.32 -11.93 -18.45
CA SER A 105 15.02 -13.19 -18.21
C SER A 105 14.33 -14.41 -18.84
N GLU A 106 13.09 -14.27 -19.32
CA GLU A 106 12.30 -15.35 -19.90
C GLU A 106 12.39 -15.34 -21.43
N ALA A 107 12.12 -16.48 -22.06
CA ALA A 107 12.00 -16.55 -23.50
C ALA A 107 10.85 -15.64 -24.01
N PRO A 108 10.96 -15.00 -25.19
CA PRO A 108 9.93 -14.08 -25.68
C PRO A 108 8.52 -14.68 -25.84
N ASP A 109 8.44 -16.00 -26.03
CA ASP A 109 7.22 -16.79 -26.17
C ASP A 109 6.65 -17.28 -24.82
N SER A 110 7.33 -16.99 -23.70
CA SER A 110 6.90 -17.35 -22.35
C SER A 110 5.63 -16.60 -21.92
N ASP A 111 4.67 -17.35 -21.38
CA ASP A 111 3.37 -16.84 -20.93
C ASP A 111 3.29 -16.59 -19.42
N PHE A 112 4.41 -16.73 -18.68
CA PHE A 112 4.42 -16.63 -17.22
C PHE A 112 3.87 -15.31 -16.68
N LYS A 113 3.97 -14.22 -17.44
CA LYS A 113 3.42 -12.90 -17.09
C LYS A 113 1.91 -12.92 -16.88
N ASN A 114 1.21 -13.89 -17.48
CA ASN A 114 -0.23 -14.08 -17.33
C ASN A 114 -0.58 -14.95 -16.11
N LYS A 115 0.41 -15.58 -15.47
CA LYS A 115 0.24 -16.54 -14.36
C LYS A 115 0.75 -16.00 -13.03
N VAL A 116 1.52 -14.90 -13.05
CA VAL A 116 2.19 -14.33 -11.90
C VAL A 116 1.85 -12.85 -11.78
N SER A 117 1.31 -12.48 -10.63
CA SER A 117 1.06 -11.10 -10.25
C SER A 117 1.68 -10.79 -8.89
N ALA A 118 2.19 -9.58 -8.73
CA ALA A 118 2.49 -9.05 -7.42
C ALA A 118 1.17 -8.72 -6.71
N ARG A 119 1.11 -8.92 -5.40
CA ARG A 119 -0.03 -8.43 -4.64
C ARG A 119 0.01 -6.91 -4.62
N ALA A 120 -1.00 -6.28 -5.20
CA ALA A 120 -1.18 -4.84 -5.22
C ALA A 120 -2.41 -4.44 -4.42
N TYR A 121 -2.43 -3.20 -3.96
CA TYR A 121 -3.56 -2.61 -3.26
C TYR A 121 -4.05 -1.36 -4.01
N PRO A 122 -5.37 -1.22 -4.28
CA PRO A 122 -5.90 -0.04 -4.93
C PRO A 122 -5.53 1.24 -4.19
N CYS A 123 -5.05 2.23 -4.93
CA CYS A 123 -4.63 3.53 -4.41
C CYS A 123 -5.56 4.65 -4.92
N ARG A 124 -5.81 5.65 -4.07
CA ARG A 124 -6.47 6.90 -4.43
C ARG A 124 -5.78 8.07 -3.74
N GLU A 125 -5.63 9.18 -4.45
CA GLU A 125 -5.09 10.40 -3.86
C GLU A 125 -6.23 11.34 -3.50
N ARG A 126 -6.25 11.78 -2.24
CA ARG A 126 -7.16 12.82 -1.76
C ARG A 126 -6.53 13.49 -0.55
N ASN A 127 -6.59 14.81 -0.54
CA ASN A 127 -6.10 15.64 0.54
C ASN A 127 -4.61 15.50 0.87
N GLY A 128 -3.77 15.46 -0.17
CA GLY A 128 -2.31 15.32 -0.01
C GLY A 128 -1.87 13.96 0.54
N LEU A 129 -2.79 13.00 0.65
CA LEU A 129 -2.55 11.65 1.12
C LEU A 129 -2.82 10.65 0.01
N VAL A 130 -1.98 9.62 -0.03
CA VAL A 130 -2.30 8.37 -0.73
C VAL A 130 -3.10 7.51 0.23
N TRP A 131 -4.31 7.15 -0.19
CA TRP A 131 -5.19 6.21 0.48
C TRP A 131 -5.06 4.85 -0.20
N THR A 132 -5.00 3.78 0.59
CA THR A 132 -4.97 2.41 0.07
C THR A 132 -6.15 1.61 0.61
N TYR A 133 -6.74 0.77 -0.23
CA TYR A 133 -7.76 -0.18 0.18
C TYR A 133 -7.15 -1.57 0.28
N MET A 134 -7.26 -2.22 1.44
CA MET A 134 -6.63 -3.53 1.70
C MET A 134 -7.64 -4.67 1.89
N GLY A 135 -8.92 -4.39 1.62
CA GLY A 135 -10.02 -5.31 1.81
C GLY A 135 -10.30 -6.21 0.61
N PRO A 136 -11.21 -7.17 0.77
CA PRO A 136 -11.43 -8.23 -0.22
C PRO A 136 -12.34 -7.82 -1.39
N ARG A 137 -12.98 -6.64 -1.36
CA ARG A 137 -13.95 -6.25 -2.38
C ARG A 137 -13.25 -5.93 -3.70
N ALA A 138 -13.77 -6.48 -4.79
CA ALA A 138 -13.31 -6.18 -6.15
C ALA A 138 -13.44 -4.67 -6.47
N THR A 139 -14.54 -4.06 -6.02
CA THR A 139 -14.74 -2.62 -6.06
C THR A 139 -14.66 -2.08 -4.63
N PRO A 140 -13.62 -1.31 -4.27
CA PRO A 140 -13.53 -0.67 -2.97
C PRO A 140 -14.75 0.24 -2.71
N PRO A 141 -15.13 0.46 -1.44
CA PRO A 141 -16.14 1.47 -1.11
C PRO A 141 -15.67 2.88 -1.55
N HIS A 142 -16.58 3.86 -1.52
CA HIS A 142 -16.15 5.25 -1.67
C HIS A 142 -15.22 5.64 -0.50
N LEU A 143 -14.29 6.56 -0.77
CA LEU A 143 -13.52 7.19 0.29
C LEU A 143 -14.48 7.91 1.26
N PRO A 144 -14.21 7.89 2.58
CA PRO A 144 -15.13 8.46 3.57
C PRO A 144 -15.28 9.98 3.37
N SER A 145 -16.48 10.51 3.49
CA SER A 145 -16.74 11.95 3.35
C SER A 145 -16.58 12.64 4.72
N LEU A 146 -15.35 12.75 5.20
CA LEU A 146 -15.02 13.50 6.42
C LEU A 146 -14.59 14.91 6.04
N GLU A 147 -15.11 15.95 6.71
CA GLU A 147 -14.84 17.37 6.40
C GLU A 147 -13.34 17.66 6.24
N ALA A 148 -12.53 17.22 7.21
CA ALA A 148 -11.06 17.38 7.18
C ALA A 148 -10.40 16.75 5.93
N SER A 149 -11.04 15.74 5.32
CA SER A 149 -10.60 15.08 4.09
C SER A 149 -11.21 15.65 2.81
N MET A 150 -11.90 16.79 2.90
CA MET A 150 -12.52 17.51 1.78
C MET A 150 -12.05 18.98 1.65
N LEU A 151 -11.30 19.50 2.63
CA LEU A 151 -10.73 20.85 2.59
C LEU A 151 -9.70 21.02 1.46
N SER A 152 -9.56 22.26 0.96
CA SER A 152 -8.53 22.65 -0.01
C SER A 152 -7.12 22.46 0.55
N GLU A 153 -6.09 22.66 -0.26
CA GLU A 153 -4.70 22.51 0.20
C GLU A 153 -4.29 23.66 1.12
N GLU A 154 -4.82 24.86 0.88
CA GLU A 154 -4.56 26.08 1.63
C GLU A 154 -5.20 26.06 3.03
N GLU A 155 -6.27 25.28 3.20
CA GLU A 155 -7.05 25.19 4.43
C GLU A 155 -6.66 23.99 5.32
N ARG A 156 -5.62 23.25 4.95
CA ARG A 156 -5.22 22.03 5.67
C ARG A 156 -3.73 21.93 5.90
N VAL A 157 -3.37 21.17 6.93
CA VAL A 157 -2.00 20.70 7.17
C VAL A 157 -2.05 19.19 7.38
N VAL A 158 -1.18 18.46 6.69
CA VAL A 158 -1.02 17.02 6.86
C VAL A 158 0.28 16.75 7.60
N GLN A 159 0.17 16.17 8.79
CA GLN A 159 1.34 15.80 9.61
C GLN A 159 1.27 14.32 10.00
N PRO A 160 2.10 13.46 9.36
CA PRO A 160 2.29 12.09 9.81
C PRO A 160 3.03 12.07 11.15
N VAL A 161 2.55 11.27 12.10
CA VAL A 161 3.19 11.09 13.41
C VAL A 161 3.28 9.60 13.70
N MET A 162 4.48 9.13 14.01
CA MET A 162 4.66 7.76 14.51
C MET A 162 4.43 7.74 16.02
N ARG A 163 3.45 6.94 16.46
CA ARG A 163 3.16 6.69 17.88
C ARG A 163 3.54 5.25 18.24
N GLU A 164 4.45 5.07 19.19
CA GLU A 164 4.91 3.75 19.64
C GLU A 164 3.92 3.08 20.60
N CYS A 165 2.67 2.95 20.18
CA CYS A 165 1.59 2.28 20.92
C CYS A 165 0.68 1.51 19.97
N ASN A 166 -0.26 0.72 20.52
CA ASN A 166 -1.29 0.09 19.71
C ASN A 166 -2.26 1.14 19.16
N TRP A 167 -2.83 0.86 17.98
CA TRP A 167 -3.80 1.73 17.33
C TRP A 167 -4.97 2.11 18.25
N LEU A 168 -5.42 1.17 19.09
CA LEU A 168 -6.55 1.39 20.01
C LEU A 168 -6.22 2.47 21.04
N GLN A 169 -5.00 2.44 21.60
CA GLN A 169 -4.56 3.43 22.60
C GLN A 169 -4.40 4.82 21.97
N ALA A 170 -3.89 4.89 20.74
CA ALA A 170 -3.80 6.15 20.00
C ALA A 170 -5.19 6.73 19.71
N MET A 171 -6.13 5.89 19.27
CA MET A 171 -7.50 6.31 18.96
C MET A 171 -8.25 6.76 20.21
N GLU A 172 -8.21 5.98 21.30
CA GLU A 172 -8.87 6.34 22.55
C GLU A 172 -8.34 7.67 23.10
N GLY A 173 -7.03 7.91 23.04
CA GLY A 173 -6.43 9.17 23.47
C GLY A 173 -6.72 10.37 22.58
N ASP A 174 -7.12 10.17 21.31
CA ASP A 174 -7.51 11.27 20.41
C ASP A 174 -8.97 11.73 20.63
N ILE A 175 -9.79 10.95 21.36
CA ILE A 175 -11.21 11.22 21.59
C ILE A 175 -11.58 11.51 23.05
N ASP A 176 -10.63 11.41 23.97
CA ASP A 176 -10.75 11.80 25.39
C ASP A 176 -10.71 13.32 25.56
#